data_AF-A0A368W8Y2-F1
#
_entry.id   AF-A0A368W8Y2-F1
#
_cell.length_a   1.000
_cell.length_b   1.000
_cell.length_c   1.000
_cell.angle_alpha   90.00
_cell.angle_beta   90.00
_cell.angle_gamma   90.00
#
_symmetry.space_group_name_H-M   'P 1'
#
loop_
_entity.id
_entity.type
_entity.pdbx_description
1 polymer ?
#
loop_
_entity_poly.entity_id
_entity_poly.type
_entity_poly.pdbx_seq_one_letter_code
_entity_poly.pdbx_strand_id
1 'polypeptide(L)'
;MQLWFLMSMNATTETHHGAALQKLIRDDKKAEKILNGVLDDYKTAPISKKEKAMLDYAVKLTKKPASIKKDDLNQLRKYELSDRDILDLNQVVAYFNYVNRTADGLGIELEAEHK
;
A
#
# COMPACT_ATOMS: atom_id res chain seq x y z
N MET A 1 0.17 4.07 11.60
CA MET A 1 -0.64 4.29 10.37
C MET A 1 0.27 4.38 9.14
N GLN A 2 1.21 3.46 8.88
CA GLN A 2 2.16 3.62 7.75
C GLN A 2 2.69 2.28 7.20
N LEU A 3 1.80 1.33 6.94
CA LEU A 3 2.15 0.00 6.41
C LEU A 3 1.50 -0.28 5.04
N TRP A 4 1.25 0.79 4.29
CA TRP A 4 0.30 0.83 3.17
C TRP A 4 0.92 0.86 1.76
N PHE A 5 2.24 0.80 1.68
CA PHE A 5 2.99 1.26 0.50
C PHE A 5 3.17 0.23 -0.62
N LEU A 6 2.48 -0.92 -0.64
CA LEU A 6 2.99 -2.04 -1.46
C LEU A 6 2.00 -2.76 -2.39
N MET A 7 0.75 -2.31 -2.55
CA MET A 7 -0.24 -3.12 -3.30
C MET A 7 -0.83 -2.47 -4.55
N SER A 8 -0.14 -1.48 -5.11
CA SER A 8 -0.49 -0.98 -6.45
C SER A 8 0.68 -0.52 -7.31
N MET A 9 1.91 -0.56 -6.80
CA MET A 9 3.05 0.15 -7.39
C MET A 9 3.73 -0.66 -8.49
N ASN A 10 4.14 0.05 -9.53
CA ASN A 10 5.08 -0.42 -10.55
C ASN A 10 6.51 -0.16 -10.05
N ALA A 11 7.52 -0.77 -10.69
CA ALA A 11 8.92 -0.68 -10.26
C ALA A 11 9.42 0.78 -10.05
N THR A 12 8.84 1.75 -10.78
CA THR A 12 9.18 3.17 -10.68
C THR A 12 8.70 3.84 -9.38
N THR A 13 7.52 3.50 -8.90
CA THR A 13 7.02 4.01 -7.61
C THR A 13 7.61 3.24 -6.43
N GLU A 14 7.88 1.93 -6.59
CA GLU A 14 8.42 1.06 -5.53
C GLU A 14 9.75 1.57 -4.96
N THR A 15 10.67 1.99 -5.83
CA THR A 15 11.99 2.51 -5.45
C THR A 15 11.91 3.85 -4.71
N HIS A 16 11.14 4.81 -5.21
CA HIS A 16 11.01 6.14 -4.60
C HIS A 16 10.32 6.11 -3.22
N HIS A 17 9.27 5.30 -3.06
CA HIS A 17 8.50 5.27 -1.81
C HIS A 17 8.98 4.18 -0.84
N GLY A 18 9.61 3.09 -1.31
CA GLY A 18 10.28 2.10 -0.46
C GLY A 18 11.39 2.73 0.39
N ALA A 19 12.17 3.64 -0.21
CA ALA A 19 13.17 4.44 0.50
C ALA A 19 12.55 5.36 1.57
N ALA A 20 11.33 5.87 1.35
CA ALA A 20 10.61 6.67 2.34
C ALA A 20 10.11 5.80 3.52
N LEU A 21 9.65 4.57 3.26
CA LEU A 21 9.24 3.63 4.31
C LEU A 21 10.42 3.25 5.23
N GLN A 22 11.60 2.99 4.67
CA GLN A 22 12.81 2.73 5.45
C GLN A 22 13.15 3.89 6.38
N LYS A 23 13.05 5.14 5.91
CA LYS A 23 13.32 6.33 6.74
C LYS A 23 12.29 6.55 7.86
N LEU A 24 11.06 6.07 7.71
CA LEU A 24 9.97 6.31 8.67
C LEU A 24 9.95 5.30 9.82
N ILE A 25 10.36 4.07 9.56
CA ILE A 25 10.53 3.06 10.61
C ILE A 25 11.91 3.32 11.22
N ARG A 26 11.92 3.96 12.39
CA ARG A 26 13.12 4.37 13.16
C ARG A 26 14.06 3.21 13.62
N ASP A 27 13.91 2.04 13.02
CA ASP A 27 14.70 0.83 13.23
C ASP A 27 14.86 0.14 11.87
N ASP A 28 15.99 0.39 11.22
CA ASP A 28 16.25 0.00 9.83
C ASP A 28 16.09 -1.52 9.61
N LYS A 29 16.47 -2.36 10.58
CA LYS A 29 16.37 -3.83 10.45
C LYS A 29 14.94 -4.31 10.54
N LYS A 30 14.16 -3.74 11.46
CA LYS A 30 12.73 -4.04 11.58
C LYS A 30 11.98 -3.51 10.36
N ALA A 31 12.36 -2.35 9.86
CA ALA A 31 11.82 -1.73 8.66
C ALA A 31 12.00 -2.64 7.45
N GLU A 32 13.23 -3.07 7.22
CA GLU A 32 13.61 -3.95 6.13
C GLU A 32 12.87 -5.28 6.20
N LYS A 33 12.79 -5.90 7.38
CA LYS A 33 12.07 -7.17 7.57
C LYS A 33 10.58 -7.04 7.25
N ILE A 34 9.95 -5.96 7.69
CA ILE A 34 8.53 -5.69 7.40
C ILE A 34 8.34 -5.42 5.90
N LEU A 35 9.18 -4.56 5.32
CA LEU A 35 9.12 -4.19 3.91
C LEU A 35 9.27 -5.42 3.01
N ASN A 36 10.33 -6.21 3.22
CA ASN A 36 10.59 -7.42 2.46
C ASN A 36 9.45 -8.45 2.62
N GLY A 37 8.93 -8.61 3.84
CA GLY A 37 7.81 -9.52 4.07
C GLY A 37 6.53 -9.09 3.35
N VAL A 38 6.24 -7.78 3.30
CA VAL A 38 5.05 -7.27 2.60
C VAL A 38 5.21 -7.33 1.08
N LEU A 39 6.43 -7.08 0.57
CA LEU A 39 6.77 -7.19 -0.85
C LEU A 39 6.65 -8.63 -1.37
N ASP A 40 7.11 -9.61 -0.58
CA ASP A 40 7.02 -11.03 -0.92
C ASP A 40 5.58 -11.55 -0.80
N ASP A 41 5.02 -11.53 0.42
CA ASP A 41 3.63 -11.86 0.68
C ASP A 41 3.12 -11.20 1.96
N TYR A 42 2.38 -10.10 1.80
CA TYR A 42 1.76 -9.39 2.92
C TYR A 42 0.84 -10.24 3.80
N LYS A 43 0.34 -11.38 3.32
CA LYS A 43 -0.46 -12.31 4.13
C LYS A 43 0.38 -12.98 5.21
N THR A 44 1.63 -13.30 4.92
CA THR A 44 2.58 -13.92 5.86
C THR A 44 3.48 -12.91 6.56
N ALA A 45 3.55 -11.67 6.06
CA ALA A 45 4.34 -10.59 6.64
C ALA A 45 4.10 -10.39 8.16
N PRO A 46 5.14 -9.97 8.91
CA PRO A 46 5.10 -9.77 10.37
C PRO A 46 4.43 -8.44 10.74
N ILE A 47 3.19 -8.26 10.28
CA ILE A 47 2.38 -7.05 10.45
C ILE A 47 1.09 -7.38 11.21
N SER A 48 0.48 -6.39 11.83
CA SER A 48 -0.72 -6.57 12.63
C SER A 48 -1.92 -7.04 11.79
N LYS A 49 -2.91 -7.64 12.44
CA LYS A 49 -4.19 -8.00 11.78
C LYS A 49 -4.89 -6.77 11.18
N LYS A 50 -4.79 -5.62 11.85
CA LYS A 50 -5.29 -4.33 11.35
C LYS A 50 -4.64 -4.00 10.01
N GLU A 51 -3.31 -4.04 9.94
CA GLU A 51 -2.53 -3.78 8.71
C GLU A 51 -2.79 -4.80 7.59
N LYS A 52 -3.09 -6.06 7.92
CA LYS A 52 -3.53 -7.05 6.92
C LYS A 52 -4.91 -6.74 6.35
N ALA A 53 -5.91 -6.47 7.20
CA ALA A 53 -7.27 -6.14 6.74
C ALA A 53 -7.30 -4.86 5.89
N MET A 54 -6.48 -3.92 6.32
CA MET A 54 -6.08 -2.74 5.60
C MET A 54 -5.60 -3.11 4.17
N LEU A 55 -4.52 -3.89 4.05
CA LEU A 55 -3.97 -4.29 2.75
C LEU A 55 -4.93 -5.14 1.91
N ASP A 56 -5.79 -5.97 2.52
CA ASP A 56 -6.86 -6.71 1.84
C ASP A 56 -7.80 -5.76 1.08
N TYR A 57 -8.21 -4.67 1.74
CA TYR A 57 -9.02 -3.63 1.12
C TYR A 57 -8.28 -2.96 -0.03
N ALA A 58 -7.00 -2.60 0.16
CA ALA A 58 -6.18 -1.97 -0.88
C ALA A 58 -6.05 -2.87 -2.13
N VAL A 59 -5.76 -4.18 -1.95
CA VAL A 59 -5.69 -5.15 -3.05
C VAL A 59 -7.01 -5.23 -3.80
N LYS A 60 -8.12 -5.32 -3.06
CA LYS A 60 -9.45 -5.43 -3.68
C LYS A 60 -9.81 -4.17 -4.45
N LEU A 61 -9.53 -2.98 -3.90
CA LEU A 61 -9.79 -1.70 -4.55
C LEU A 61 -8.92 -1.52 -5.81
N THR A 62 -7.66 -1.97 -5.78
CA THR A 62 -6.77 -1.97 -6.95
C THR A 62 -7.23 -2.93 -8.04
N LYS A 63 -7.52 -4.20 -7.70
CA LYS A 63 -7.77 -5.26 -8.69
C LYS A 63 -9.22 -5.37 -9.14
N LYS A 64 -10.17 -5.06 -8.25
CA LYS A 64 -11.61 -5.25 -8.46
C LYS A 64 -12.43 -4.10 -7.83
N PRO A 65 -12.18 -2.83 -8.21
CA PRO A 65 -12.83 -1.67 -7.59
C PRO A 65 -14.36 -1.75 -7.63
N ALA A 66 -14.94 -2.21 -8.75
CA ALA A 66 -16.38 -2.38 -8.91
C ALA A 66 -17.00 -3.43 -7.97
N SER A 67 -16.18 -4.27 -7.33
CA SER A 67 -16.62 -5.32 -6.40
C SER A 67 -16.57 -4.89 -4.93
N ILE A 68 -16.18 -3.64 -4.64
CA ILE A 68 -16.19 -3.09 -3.28
C ILE A 68 -17.64 -2.97 -2.79
N LYS A 69 -17.88 -3.43 -1.56
CA LYS A 69 -19.19 -3.44 -0.89
C LYS A 69 -19.08 -2.80 0.48
N LYS A 70 -20.24 -2.45 1.07
CA LYS A 70 -20.33 -1.92 2.44
C LYS A 70 -19.63 -2.82 3.47
N ASP A 71 -19.68 -4.14 3.26
CA ASP A 71 -19.04 -5.10 4.16
C ASP A 71 -17.51 -4.99 4.19
N ASP A 72 -16.86 -4.61 3.09
CA ASP A 72 -15.40 -4.39 3.10
C ASP A 72 -15.05 -3.24 4.05
N LEU A 73 -15.86 -2.17 4.06
CA LEU A 73 -15.71 -1.04 4.98
C LEU A 73 -16.03 -1.45 6.42
N ASN A 74 -17.04 -2.29 6.62
CA ASN A 74 -17.39 -2.80 7.94
C ASN A 74 -16.27 -3.67 8.54
N GLN A 75 -15.55 -4.45 7.72
CA GLN A 75 -14.37 -5.19 8.21
C GLN A 75 -13.27 -4.26 8.71
N LEU A 76 -13.02 -3.15 8.02
CA LEU A 76 -12.08 -2.13 8.49
C LEU A 76 -12.51 -1.51 9.82
N ARG A 77 -13.80 -1.20 9.98
CA ARG A 77 -14.34 -0.67 11.25
C ARG A 77 -14.18 -1.62 12.44
N LYS A 78 -14.20 -2.95 12.21
CA LYS A 78 -13.91 -3.94 13.27
C LYS A 78 -12.48 -3.84 13.83
N TYR A 79 -11.56 -3.25 13.08
CA TYR A 79 -10.21 -2.93 13.53
C TYR A 79 -10.07 -1.47 13.98
N GLU A 80 -11.19 -0.85 14.37
CA GLU A 80 -11.24 0.51 14.92
C GLU A 80 -10.65 1.55 13.96
N LEU A 81 -10.87 1.38 12.65
CA LEU A 81 -10.70 2.48 11.70
C LEU A 81 -11.95 3.35 11.73
N SER A 82 -11.75 4.64 11.95
CA SER A 82 -12.80 5.64 11.79
C SER A 82 -13.17 5.83 10.31
N ASP A 83 -14.31 6.45 10.03
CA ASP A 83 -14.68 6.79 8.64
C ASP A 83 -13.63 7.72 7.99
N ARG A 84 -12.96 8.55 8.78
CA ARG A 84 -11.83 9.37 8.32
C ARG A 84 -10.64 8.51 7.91
N ASP A 85 -10.25 7.54 8.73
CA ASP A 85 -9.14 6.62 8.41
C ASP A 85 -9.43 5.81 7.14
N ILE A 86 -10.69 5.38 6.96
CA ILE A 86 -11.12 4.64 5.76
C ILE A 86 -11.10 5.54 4.52
N LEU A 87 -11.50 6.80 4.64
CA LEU A 87 -11.40 7.77 3.56
C LEU A 87 -9.94 8.02 3.17
N ASP A 88 -9.07 8.26 4.15
CA ASP A 88 -7.65 8.51 3.90
C ASP A 88 -6.99 7.29 3.23
N LEU A 89 -7.30 6.08 3.69
CA LEU A 89 -6.90 4.84 3.02
C LEU A 89 -7.37 4.80 1.55
N ASN A 90 -8.66 5.02 1.31
CA ASN A 90 -9.23 4.96 -0.04
C ASN A 90 -8.53 5.95 -0.98
N GLN A 91 -8.33 7.19 -0.52
CA GLN A 91 -7.68 8.24 -1.30
C GLN A 91 -6.24 7.89 -1.65
N VAL A 92 -5.47 7.34 -0.69
CA VAL A 92 -4.10 6.89 -0.95
C VAL A 92 -4.07 5.80 -2.02
N VAL A 93 -4.91 4.77 -1.88
CA VAL A 93 -4.96 3.66 -2.86
C VAL A 93 -5.40 4.16 -4.24
N ALA A 94 -6.39 5.04 -4.30
CA ALA A 94 -6.87 5.61 -5.55
C ALA A 94 -5.81 6.49 -6.24
N TYR A 95 -5.11 7.32 -5.47
CA TYR A 95 -4.06 8.21 -5.95
C TYR A 95 -2.91 7.41 -6.59
N PHE A 96 -2.40 6.38 -5.91
CA PHE A 96 -1.33 5.55 -6.49
C PHE A 96 -1.80 4.82 -7.74
N ASN A 97 -3.02 4.28 -7.74
CA ASN A 97 -3.61 3.69 -8.95
C ASN A 97 -3.72 4.68 -10.13
N TYR A 98 -3.92 5.98 -9.87
CA TYR A 98 -3.88 7.01 -10.90
C TYR A 98 -2.46 7.28 -11.40
N VAL A 99 -1.51 7.49 -10.48
CA VAL A 99 -0.10 7.76 -10.81
C VAL A 99 0.50 6.61 -11.61
N ASN A 100 0.28 5.37 -11.19
CA ASN A 100 0.86 4.19 -11.84
C ASN A 100 0.32 4.03 -13.26
N ARG A 101 -0.98 4.21 -13.47
CA ARG A 101 -1.57 4.18 -14.82
C ARG A 101 -1.05 5.30 -15.72
N THR A 102 -0.79 6.47 -15.15
CA THR A 102 -0.22 7.60 -15.90
C THR A 102 1.22 7.30 -16.31
N ALA A 103 2.05 6.83 -15.37
CA ALA A 103 3.44 6.50 -15.63
C ALA A 103 3.57 5.34 -16.63
N ASP A 104 2.87 4.23 -16.38
CA ASP A 104 2.89 3.05 -17.26
C ASP A 104 2.31 3.37 -18.65
N GLY A 105 1.19 4.11 -18.69
CA GLY A 105 0.53 4.47 -19.95
C GLY A 105 1.36 5.41 -20.83
N LEU A 106 2.27 6.18 -20.24
CA LEU A 106 3.18 7.09 -20.94
C LEU A 106 4.61 6.54 -21.11
N GLY A 107 4.91 5.36 -20.54
CA GLY A 107 6.25 4.76 -20.61
C GLY A 107 7.31 5.54 -19.83
N ILE A 108 6.94 6.15 -18.71
CA ILE A 108 7.89 6.89 -17.86
C ILE A 108 8.85 5.89 -17.19
N GLU A 109 10.15 6.05 -17.43
CA GLU A 109 11.20 5.26 -16.78
C GLU A 109 11.65 5.86 -15.45
N LEU A 110 12.33 5.05 -14.63
CA LEU A 110 13.05 5.52 -13.46
C LEU A 110 14.21 6.42 -13.88
N GLU A 111 14.37 7.53 -13.14
CA GLU A 111 15.59 8.32 -13.17
C GLU A 111 16.81 7.44 -12.86
N ALA A 112 17.92 7.69 -13.54
CA ALA A 112 19.09 6.81 -13.51
C ALA A 112 19.69 6.61 -12.10
N GLU A 113 19.48 7.57 -11.20
CA GLU A 113 19.90 7.54 -9.79
C GLU A 113 19.04 6.63 -8.89
N HIS A 114 17.94 6.10 -9.43
CA HIS A 114 16.98 5.24 -8.73
C HIS A 114 16.78 3.87 -9.41
N LYS A 115 17.57 3.54 -10.45
CA LYS A 115 17.69 2.18 -11.00
C LYS A 115 18.59 1.31 -10.12
#